data_AF-A0A3B9RS55-F1
#
_entry.id   AF-A0A3B9RS55-F1
#
_cell.length_a   1.000
_cell.length_b   1.000
_cell.length_c   1.000
_cell.angle_alpha   90.00
_cell.angle_beta   90.00
_cell.angle_gamma   90.00
#
_symmetry.space_group_name_H-M   'P 1'
#
loop_
_entity.id
_entity.type
_entity.pdbx_description
1 polymer ?
#
loop_
_entity_poly.entity_id
_entity_poly.type
_entity_poly.pdbx_seq_one_letter_code
_entity_poly.pdbx_strand_id
1 'polypeptide(L)'
;LSISNPNPNAYHLVFWSKRGGRFVSSHYFSERFQQELVRSKVLEMEEIKERNITFHSLRHMANTLLRGSVDEHVLRMTIGHSSEQLSDLYTHLSQRGLKSVVLAQQNNILPLLDEDTV
;
A
#
# COMPACT_ATOMS: atom_id res chain seq x y z
N LEU A 1 -11.15 12.71 -1.87
CA LEU A 1 -11.53 11.74 -2.93
C LEU A 1 -11.07 12.30 -4.28
N SER A 2 -10.08 11.64 -4.89
CA SER A 2 -9.56 11.79 -6.26
C SER A 2 -9.67 13.17 -6.95
N ILE A 3 -8.59 13.95 -6.92
CA ILE A 3 -8.34 14.98 -7.94
C ILE A 3 -8.13 14.21 -9.24
N SER A 4 -9.09 14.28 -10.17
CA SER A 4 -8.95 13.68 -11.50
C SER A 4 -7.62 14.10 -12.12
N ASN A 5 -6.87 13.16 -12.71
CA ASN A 5 -5.60 13.48 -13.38
C ASN A 5 -5.83 14.64 -14.36
N PRO A 6 -5.20 15.83 -14.14
CA PRO A 6 -5.41 17.00 -14.98
C PRO A 6 -4.84 16.82 -16.39
N ASN A 7 -4.04 15.77 -16.61
CA ASN A 7 -3.56 15.35 -17.90
C ASN A 7 -4.41 14.15 -18.36
N PRO A 8 -5.45 14.37 -19.20
CA PRO A 8 -6.24 13.27 -19.73
C PRO A 8 -5.30 12.33 -20.48
N ASN A 9 -5.19 11.10 -19.98
CA ASN A 9 -4.45 10.04 -20.63
C ASN A 9 -5.36 8.82 -20.82
N ALA A 10 -5.08 8.01 -21.84
CA ALA A 10 -5.90 6.85 -22.18
C ALA A 10 -5.92 5.77 -21.07
N TYR A 11 -5.05 5.87 -20.08
CA TYR A 11 -4.83 4.86 -19.05
C TYR A 11 -5.50 5.19 -17.71
N HIS A 12 -6.18 6.34 -17.60
CA HIS A 12 -6.86 6.80 -16.37
C HIS A 12 -6.00 6.63 -15.10
N LEU A 13 -4.72 7.01 -15.18
CA LEU A 13 -3.77 6.75 -14.10
C LEU A 13 -4.14 7.47 -12.81
N VAL A 14 -4.14 6.73 -11.69
CA VAL A 14 -4.31 7.27 -10.32
C VAL A 14 -3.06 8.03 -9.87
N PHE A 15 -1.87 7.57 -10.25
CA PHE A 15 -0.61 8.26 -10.02
C PHE A 15 0.03 8.63 -11.35
N TRP A 16 0.38 9.90 -11.51
CA TRP A 16 0.94 10.42 -12.75
C TRP A 16 2.13 11.34 -12.49
N SER A 17 3.07 11.36 -13.43
CA SER A 17 4.17 12.31 -13.43
C SER A 17 3.66 13.71 -13.75
N LYS A 18 4.11 14.71 -13.00
CA LYS A 18 3.85 16.12 -13.31
C LYS A 18 4.47 16.56 -14.65
N ARG A 19 5.52 15.85 -15.10
CA ARG A 19 6.19 16.07 -16.39
C ARG A 19 5.43 15.34 -17.50
N GLY A 20 4.17 15.73 -17.74
CA GLY A 20 3.39 15.27 -18.90
C GLY A 20 2.38 14.14 -18.66
N GLY A 21 1.98 13.87 -17.42
CA GLY A 21 0.85 12.97 -17.13
C GLY A 21 1.09 11.49 -17.39
N ARG A 22 2.35 11.10 -17.60
CA ARG A 22 2.77 9.71 -17.90
C ARG A 22 2.97 8.90 -16.62
N PHE A 23 3.28 7.62 -16.79
CA PHE A 23 3.60 6.70 -15.70
C PHE A 23 4.70 7.24 -14.77
N VAL A 24 4.55 6.94 -13.49
CA VAL A 24 5.56 7.17 -12.45
C VAL A 24 6.38 5.88 -12.31
N SER A 25 7.71 5.99 -12.25
CA SER A 25 8.58 4.81 -12.11
C SER A 25 8.53 4.26 -10.68
N SER A 26 8.77 2.96 -10.52
CA SER A 26 8.90 2.36 -9.17
C SER A 26 10.04 2.98 -8.37
N HIS A 27 11.15 3.33 -9.05
CA HIS A 27 12.27 4.01 -8.42
C HIS A 27 11.86 5.36 -7.80
N TYR A 28 11.01 6.13 -8.48
CA TYR A 28 10.49 7.38 -7.95
C TYR A 28 9.71 7.16 -6.64
N PHE A 29 8.86 6.13 -6.56
CA PHE A 29 8.12 5.84 -5.33
C PHE A 29 9.06 5.41 -4.19
N SER A 30 10.04 4.56 -4.48
CA SER A 30 11.02 4.12 -3.49
C SER A 30 11.84 5.29 -2.94
N GLU A 31 12.37 6.14 -3.82
CA GLU A 31 13.15 7.31 -3.44
C GLU A 31 12.28 8.30 -2.65
N ARG A 32 11.09 8.61 -3.18
CA ARG A 32 10.19 9.57 -2.55
C ARG A 32 9.73 9.11 -1.18
N PHE A 33 9.45 7.82 -1.01
CA PHE A 33 9.04 7.27 0.28
C PHE A 33 10.09 7.51 1.37
N GLN A 34 11.36 7.19 1.10
CA GLN A 34 12.45 7.44 2.06
C GLN A 34 12.64 8.94 2.34
N GLN A 35 12.56 9.79 1.30
CA GLN A 35 12.61 11.24 1.47
C GLN A 35 11.48 11.77 2.35
N GLU A 36 10.25 11.25 2.18
CA GLU A 36 9.10 11.70 2.96
C GLU A 36 9.15 11.23 4.41
N LEU A 37 9.71 10.05 4.71
CA LEU A 37 9.95 9.59 6.09
C LEU A 37 10.90 10.54 6.85
N VAL A 38 11.98 10.98 6.19
CA VAL A 38 12.90 11.97 6.77
C VAL A 38 12.24 13.35 6.87
N ARG A 39 11.56 13.79 5.81
CA ARG A 39 10.91 15.11 5.78
C ARG A 39 9.82 15.25 6.84
N SER A 40 9.07 14.19 7.10
CA SER A 40 8.05 14.13 8.14
C SER A 40 8.62 13.96 9.55
N LYS A 41 9.95 13.75 9.68
CA LYS A 41 10.65 13.48 10.95
C LYS A 41 10.16 12.22 11.66
N VAL A 42 9.58 11.29 10.91
CA VAL A 42 9.15 9.99 11.44
C VAL A 42 10.37 9.09 11.67
N LEU A 43 11.39 9.20 10.81
CA LEU A 43 12.66 8.49 10.91
C LEU A 43 13.80 9.35 10.36
N GLU A 44 14.98 9.20 10.92
CA GLU A 44 16.22 9.72 10.34
C GLU A 44 16.77 8.79 9.24
N MET A 45 17.62 9.33 8.37
CA MET A 45 18.19 8.57 7.25
C MET A 45 19.02 7.37 7.73
N GLU A 46 19.70 7.52 8.86
CA GLU A 46 20.47 6.47 9.52
C GLU A 46 19.56 5.31 9.95
N GLU A 47 18.40 5.60 10.56
CA GLU A 47 17.43 4.59 10.99
C GLU A 47 16.80 3.87 9.79
N ILE A 48 16.52 4.58 8.70
CA ILE A 48 16.02 4.00 7.45
C ILE A 48 17.02 2.98 6.90
N LYS A 49 18.32 3.31 6.92
CA LYS A 49 19.38 2.41 6.45
C LYS A 49 19.58 1.22 7.37
N GLU A 50 19.70 1.46 8.67
CA GLU A 50 19.93 0.42 9.69
C GLU A 50 18.82 -0.63 9.68
N ARG A 51 17.56 -0.18 9.56
CA ARG A 51 16.38 -1.05 9.55
C ARG A 51 16.00 -1.53 8.16
N ASN A 52 16.76 -1.17 7.13
CA ASN A 52 16.48 -1.47 5.72
C ASN A 52 15.03 -1.14 5.30
N ILE A 53 14.56 0.06 5.65
CA ILE A 53 13.21 0.51 5.33
C ILE A 53 13.13 0.86 3.83
N THR A 54 12.27 0.13 3.12
CA THR A 54 12.02 0.29 1.70
C THR A 54 10.54 0.47 1.43
N PHE A 55 10.17 0.83 0.19
CA PHE A 55 8.76 0.87 -0.20
C PHE A 55 8.04 -0.47 0.04
N HIS A 56 8.75 -1.60 -0.08
CA HIS A 56 8.20 -2.93 0.18
C HIS A 56 7.90 -3.17 1.67
N SER A 57 8.54 -2.44 2.58
CA SER A 57 8.27 -2.51 4.03
C SER A 57 6.82 -2.15 4.36
N LEU A 58 6.16 -1.31 3.55
CA LEU A 58 4.72 -1.04 3.69
C LEU A 58 3.86 -2.29 3.51
N ARG A 59 4.22 -3.17 2.56
CA ARG A 59 3.52 -4.45 2.34
C ARG A 59 3.70 -5.39 3.53
N HIS A 60 4.91 -5.45 4.09
CA HIS A 60 5.17 -6.24 5.30
C HIS A 60 4.40 -5.71 6.50
N MET A 61 4.39 -4.40 6.71
CA MET A 61 3.61 -3.75 7.76
C MET A 61 2.11 -4.08 7.62
N ALA A 62 1.54 -3.89 6.43
CA ALA A 62 0.13 -4.21 6.18
C ALA A 62 -0.18 -5.70 6.43
N ASN A 63 0.69 -6.60 5.98
CA ASN A 63 0.55 -8.02 6.26
C ASN A 63 0.55 -8.32 7.77
N THR A 64 1.42 -7.68 8.55
CA THR A 64 1.47 -7.84 10.01
C THR A 64 0.23 -7.27 10.69
N LEU A 65 -0.21 -6.06 10.34
CA LEU A 65 -1.36 -5.39 10.95
C LEU A 65 -2.70 -6.08 10.64
N LEU A 66 -2.82 -6.73 9.48
CA LEU A 66 -4.05 -7.43 9.09
C LEU A 66 -4.07 -8.90 9.52
N ARG A 67 -2.93 -9.47 9.93
CA ARG A 67 -2.83 -10.85 10.39
C ARG A 67 -3.69 -11.07 11.64
N GLY A 68 -4.44 -12.17 11.66
CA GLY A 68 -5.36 -12.51 12.76
C GLY A 68 -6.69 -11.74 12.74
N SER A 69 -6.79 -10.64 11.98
CA SER A 69 -8.04 -9.91 11.76
C SER A 69 -8.77 -10.33 10.48
N VAL A 70 -8.07 -11.00 9.58
CA VAL A 70 -8.58 -11.54 8.31
C VAL A 70 -8.16 -12.99 8.21
N ASP A 71 -9.00 -13.81 7.58
CA ASP A 71 -8.64 -15.17 7.21
C ASP A 71 -7.33 -15.19 6.40
N GLU A 72 -6.43 -16.12 6.73
CA GLU A 72 -5.07 -16.19 6.16
C GLU A 72 -5.08 -16.31 4.63
N HIS A 73 -6.04 -17.03 4.06
CA HIS A 73 -6.16 -17.15 2.61
C HIS A 73 -6.58 -15.81 1.98
N VAL A 74 -7.53 -15.10 2.59
CA VAL A 74 -7.95 -13.76 2.15
C VAL A 74 -6.82 -12.73 2.32
N LEU A 75 -6.04 -12.82 3.40
CA LEU A 75 -4.86 -11.97 3.62
C LEU A 75 -3.80 -12.19 2.53
N ARG A 76 -3.46 -13.45 2.21
CA ARG A 76 -2.50 -13.77 1.14
C ARG A 76 -2.93 -13.22 -0.21
N MET A 77 -4.22 -13.35 -0.54
CA MET A 77 -4.77 -12.77 -1.78
C MET A 77 -4.69 -11.24 -1.77
N THR A 78 -5.01 -10.60 -0.65
CA THR A 78 -4.97 -9.13 -0.49
C THR A 78 -3.56 -8.58 -0.65
N ILE A 79 -2.58 -9.24 -0.04
CA ILE A 79 -1.17 -8.84 -0.09
C ILE A 79 -0.54 -9.22 -1.44
N GLY A 80 -1.07 -10.24 -2.13
CA GLY A 80 -0.61 -10.71 -3.44
C GLY A 80 0.56 -11.70 -3.34
N HIS A 81 0.55 -12.61 -2.36
CA HIS A 81 1.49 -13.74 -2.34
C HIS A 81 0.99 -14.83 -3.31
N SER A 82 1.58 -14.91 -4.49
CA SER A 82 1.32 -15.95 -5.47
C SER A 82 2.20 -17.17 -5.17
N SER A 83 1.74 -18.10 -4.33
CA SER A 83 2.21 -19.48 -4.49
C SER A 83 1.41 -20.10 -5.62
N GLU A 84 2.11 -20.61 -6.64
CA GLU A 84 1.55 -21.18 -7.88
C GLU A 84 0.53 -22.31 -7.62
N GLN A 85 0.63 -23.00 -6.47
CA GLN A 85 -0.31 -24.04 -6.03
C GLN A 85 -1.72 -23.55 -5.66
N LEU A 86 -1.93 -22.25 -5.53
CA LEU A 86 -3.25 -21.67 -5.24
C LEU A 86 -3.93 -21.12 -6.51
N SER A 87 -3.24 -21.15 -7.66
CA SER A 87 -3.66 -20.58 -8.97
C SER A 87 -5.09 -20.94 -9.38
N ASP A 88 -5.48 -22.17 -9.09
CA ASP A 88 -6.75 -22.74 -9.55
C ASP A 88 -7.93 -22.49 -8.58
N LEU A 89 -7.68 -22.01 -7.36
CA LEU A 89 -8.73 -21.65 -6.39
C LEU A 89 -9.16 -20.17 -6.50
N TYR A 90 -8.43 -19.37 -7.29
CA TYR A 90 -8.44 -17.90 -7.25
C TYR A 90 -9.59 -17.18 -7.96
N THR A 91 -10.66 -17.85 -8.37
CA THR A 91 -11.59 -17.16 -9.29
C THR A 91 -12.38 -16.04 -8.62
N HIS A 92 -12.65 -16.06 -7.30
CA HIS A 92 -13.36 -14.95 -6.65
C HIS A 92 -12.98 -14.75 -5.18
N LEU A 93 -12.19 -13.72 -4.88
CA LEU A 93 -12.22 -13.13 -3.55
C LEU A 93 -13.65 -12.61 -3.34
N SER A 94 -14.44 -13.36 -2.56
CA SER A 94 -15.86 -13.07 -2.39
C SER A 94 -16.08 -11.65 -1.85
N GLN A 95 -17.23 -11.04 -2.14
CA GLN A 95 -17.59 -9.74 -1.55
C GLN A 95 -17.49 -9.74 -0.02
N ARG A 96 -17.76 -10.89 0.62
CA ARG A 96 -17.58 -11.07 2.06
C ARG A 96 -16.11 -11.00 2.47
N GLY A 97 -15.23 -11.65 1.71
CA GLY A 97 -13.77 -11.55 1.89
C GLY A 97 -13.29 -10.11 1.77
N LEU A 98 -13.75 -9.38 0.75
CA LEU A 98 -13.39 -7.97 0.55
C LEU A 98 -13.87 -7.08 1.72
N LYS A 99 -15.10 -7.28 2.20
CA LYS A 99 -15.62 -6.58 3.38
C LYS A 99 -14.80 -6.85 4.63
N SER A 100 -14.33 -8.07 4.82
CA SER A 100 -13.49 -8.42 5.98
C SER A 100 -12.14 -7.68 5.94
N VAL A 101 -11.55 -7.52 4.76
CA VAL A 101 -10.33 -6.73 4.56
C VAL A 101 -10.58 -5.26 4.87
N VAL A 102 -11.67 -4.68 4.36
CA VAL A 102 -12.05 -3.28 4.65
C VAL A 102 -12.19 -3.05 6.15
N LEU A 103 -12.90 -3.94 6.86
CA LEU A 103 -13.09 -3.82 8.30
C LEU A 103 -11.76 -3.95 9.06
N ALA A 104 -10.89 -4.88 8.66
CA ALA A 104 -9.57 -5.02 9.27
C ALA A 104 -8.68 -3.79 9.02
N GLN A 105 -8.76 -3.17 7.85
CA GLN A 105 -8.06 -1.91 7.58
C GLN A 105 -8.62 -0.77 8.44
N GLN A 106 -9.95 -0.67 8.56
CA GLN A 106 -10.62 0.32 9.42
C GLN A 106 -10.24 0.19 10.88
N ASN A 107 -10.00 -1.03 11.37
CA ASN A 107 -9.69 -1.26 12.78
C ASN A 107 -8.19 -1.17 13.09
N ASN A 108 -7.30 -1.50 12.13
CA ASN A 108 -5.88 -1.67 12.41
C ASN A 108 -4.94 -0.71 11.66
N ILE A 109 -5.38 -0.13 10.53
CA ILE A 109 -4.54 0.74 9.69
C ILE A 109 -5.04 2.17 9.71
N LEU A 110 -6.33 2.40 9.43
CA LEU A 110 -6.89 3.75 9.37
C LEU A 110 -6.76 4.55 10.68
N PRO A 111 -6.86 3.94 11.88
CA PRO A 111 -6.66 4.69 13.12
C PRO A 111 -5.25 5.27 13.25
N LEU A 112 -4.25 4.68 12.59
CA LEU A 112 -2.88 5.22 12.53
C LEU A 112 -2.77 6.49 11.67
N LEU A 113 -3.80 6.83 10.90
CA LEU A 113 -3.85 7.99 10.03
C LEU A 113 -4.68 9.14 10.62
N ASP A 114 -5.50 8.85 11.63
CA ASP A 114 -6.46 9.78 12.23
C ASP A 114 -5.95 10.43 13.54
N GLU A 115 -4.75 10.07 14.03
CA GLU A 115 -4.10 10.81 15.12
C GLU A 115 -3.24 11.96 14.56
N ASP A 116 -3.62 13.18 14.95
CA ASP A 116 -3.00 14.50 14.70
C ASP A 116 -3.32 15.23 13.39
N THR A 117 -4.56 15.70 13.30
CA THR A 117 -4.79 17.10 12.91
C THR A 117 -4.78 17.98 14.17
N VAL A 118 -3.57 18.33 14.62
CA VAL A 118 -3.32 19.47 15.53
C VAL A 118 -2.41 20.46 14.80
#